data_AF-A0A2E6ELN7-F1
#
_entry.id   AF-A0A2E6ELN7-F1
#
_cell.length_a   1.000
_cell.length_b   1.000
_cell.length_c   1.000
_cell.angle_alpha   90.00
_cell.angle_beta   90.00
_cell.angle_gamma   90.00
#
_symmetry.space_group_name_H-M   'P 1'
#
loop_
_entity.id
_entity.type
_entity.pdbx_description
1 polymer ?
#
loop_
_entity_poly.entity_id
_entity_poly.type
_entity_poly.pdbx_seq_one_letter_code
_entity_poly.pdbx_strand_id
1 'polypeptide(L)'
;MSRSGSSAKTSVDMLDSARPEVKQAPALSALAAALLVLCIGCTSDPSNSPESAEESALGTQSDQQLFQRARASLRAAGVERLRWGLTPYVAPDEIIERYSPIIDWVSERVGIDIDIHVGDSYQDLERQIIEGRIDIAVLGPYAYVGAQSENPDIRVFASHVALGSTTYGTYILTHDDSGIESLEDLRDRDFAFVDRLSTSGWLSPAAHLLERGINPVSEVRGRYLGSHEQVFDAVAANQVAAGAVYSASVSEGRRRNPMGNHVRILAKCARIPYDAYTLRAGLEEVVGAALARALSEISTRDRRGRQTLKSLARINGFIPVDDRHYDVIRQLEARVVKGLGPAAESDMHGPSSKQPSGSGKTPGIDNP
;
A
#
# COMPACT_ATOMS: atom_id res chain seq x y z
N MET A 1 -25.39 21.62 62.68
CA MET A 1 -25.25 20.41 63.52
C MET A 1 -25.18 19.20 62.60
N SER A 2 -24.15 18.36 62.78
CA SER A 2 -24.05 16.91 62.47
C SER A 2 -24.45 16.40 61.07
N ARG A 3 -23.51 16.10 60.14
CA ARG A 3 -22.71 14.84 59.99
C ARG A 3 -23.51 13.59 59.56
N SER A 4 -23.19 13.01 58.39
CA SER A 4 -22.24 11.88 58.23
C SER A 4 -22.57 10.97 57.03
N GLY A 5 -21.50 10.41 56.44
CA GLY A 5 -21.48 9.11 55.75
C GLY A 5 -21.42 9.19 54.22
N SER A 6 -20.59 8.45 53.48
CA SER A 6 -19.30 7.79 53.64
C SER A 6 -18.98 7.25 52.24
N SER A 7 -17.70 7.32 51.84
CA SER A 7 -17.13 6.77 50.62
C SER A 7 -17.11 5.23 50.64
N ALA A 8 -17.21 4.56 49.48
CA ALA A 8 -16.19 3.61 49.00
C ALA A 8 -16.57 2.87 47.68
N LYS A 9 -15.64 2.99 46.71
CA LYS A 9 -15.05 1.95 45.84
C LYS A 9 -15.94 1.09 44.93
N THR A 10 -15.77 1.35 43.63
CA THR A 10 -16.09 0.50 42.49
C THR A 10 -15.04 -0.61 42.35
N SER A 11 -15.48 -1.88 42.37
CA SER A 11 -14.64 -3.05 42.10
C SER A 11 -14.49 -3.25 40.60
N VAL A 12 -13.23 -3.26 40.16
CA VAL A 12 -12.74 -3.92 38.94
C VAL A 12 -12.61 -5.41 39.26
N ASP A 13 -12.86 -6.25 38.26
CA ASP A 13 -12.66 -7.72 38.17
C ASP A 13 -13.99 -8.46 37.98
N MET A 14 -14.19 -8.96 36.75
CA MET A 14 -14.91 -10.20 36.38
C MET A 14 -14.85 -10.36 34.85
N LEU A 15 -13.63 -10.56 34.34
CA LEU A 15 -13.38 -11.30 33.12
C LEU A 15 -12.77 -12.63 33.57
N ASP A 16 -13.47 -13.74 33.31
CA ASP A 16 -12.92 -15.03 32.87
C ASP A 16 -13.88 -16.16 33.27
N SER A 17 -14.53 -16.80 32.30
CA SER A 17 -15.04 -18.18 32.41
C SER A 17 -15.77 -18.58 31.14
N ALA A 18 -15.07 -19.27 30.23
CA ALA A 18 -15.61 -20.38 29.44
C ALA A 18 -14.54 -20.97 28.53
N ARG A 19 -13.79 -21.97 29.01
CA ARG A 19 -13.13 -22.98 28.17
C ARG A 19 -13.52 -24.36 28.69
N PRO A 20 -14.00 -25.28 27.84
CA PRO A 20 -14.33 -26.63 28.27
C PRO A 20 -13.08 -27.52 28.36
N GLU A 21 -13.11 -28.40 29.37
CA GLU A 21 -12.08 -29.36 29.77
C GLU A 21 -11.79 -30.43 28.71
N VAL A 22 -10.51 -30.75 28.50
CA VAL A 22 -10.06 -31.93 27.75
C VAL A 22 -9.73 -33.04 28.73
N LYS A 23 -10.48 -34.14 28.68
CA LYS A 23 -10.24 -35.34 29.48
C LYS A 23 -9.00 -36.10 28.98
N GLN A 24 -8.04 -36.34 29.87
CA GLN A 24 -6.92 -37.27 29.66
C GLN A 24 -7.36 -38.72 29.89
N ALA A 25 -6.83 -39.65 29.09
CA ALA A 25 -6.93 -41.10 29.27
C ALA A 25 -5.52 -41.71 29.43
N PRO A 26 -5.37 -42.90 30.07
CA PRO A 26 -4.17 -43.27 30.80
C PRO A 26 -3.09 -43.96 29.95
N ALA A 27 -1.86 -43.92 30.50
CA ALA A 27 -0.65 -44.56 30.00
C ALA A 27 -0.71 -46.10 30.10
N LEU A 28 -0.14 -46.77 29.09
CA LEU A 28 0.16 -48.20 29.11
C LEU A 28 1.62 -48.41 28.72
N SER A 29 2.36 -48.95 29.67
CA SER A 29 3.77 -49.32 29.63
C SER A 29 3.99 -50.59 28.79
N ALA A 30 5.01 -50.62 27.92
CA ALA A 30 5.56 -51.87 27.42
C ALA A 30 7.05 -51.75 27.03
N LEU A 31 7.86 -52.47 27.81
CA LEU A 31 9.13 -53.15 27.50
C LEU A 31 10.25 -52.43 26.73
N ALA A 32 11.33 -52.17 27.48
CA ALA A 32 12.67 -51.88 26.98
C ALA A 32 13.36 -53.16 26.49
N ALA A 33 14.04 -53.07 25.34
CA ALA A 33 15.10 -53.99 24.95
C ALA A 33 16.34 -53.14 24.61
N ALA A 34 17.40 -53.37 25.38
CA ALA A 34 18.70 -52.74 25.24
C ALA A 34 19.46 -53.34 24.04
N LEU A 35 20.10 -52.48 23.23
CA LEU A 35 21.31 -52.86 22.51
C LEU A 35 22.36 -51.76 22.71
N LEU A 36 23.49 -52.20 23.26
CA LEU A 36 24.65 -51.43 23.69
C LEU A 36 25.73 -51.56 22.62
N VAL A 37 26.16 -50.48 21.97
CA VAL A 37 27.45 -50.43 21.25
C VAL A 37 28.10 -49.05 21.40
N LEU A 38 29.13 -49.06 22.25
CA LEU A 38 30.36 -48.26 22.30
C LEU A 38 30.33 -46.73 22.08
N CYS A 39 30.50 -46.03 23.21
CA CYS A 39 31.14 -44.73 23.28
C CYS A 39 32.60 -44.81 22.84
N ILE A 40 32.97 -44.06 21.80
CA ILE A 40 34.28 -43.43 21.72
C ILE A 40 34.02 -41.92 21.79
N GLY A 41 34.42 -41.31 22.90
CA GLY A 41 34.36 -39.87 23.06
C GLY A 41 35.51 -39.19 22.33
N CYS A 42 35.21 -38.14 21.58
CA CYS A 42 36.08 -36.97 21.41
C CYS A 42 35.19 -35.71 21.32
N THR A 43 35.26 -34.93 22.39
CA THR A 43 35.28 -33.45 22.46
C THR A 43 34.38 -32.62 21.51
N SER A 44 33.52 -31.85 22.14
CA SER A 44 32.72 -30.69 21.71
C SER A 44 33.26 -29.78 20.59
N ASP A 45 32.39 -29.49 19.61
CA ASP A 45 32.23 -28.15 18.98
C ASP A 45 30.80 -28.04 18.39
N PRO A 46 30.10 -26.89 18.44
CA PRO A 46 28.70 -26.78 18.03
C PRO A 46 28.61 -26.65 16.51
N SER A 47 27.84 -27.58 15.93
CA SER A 47 27.52 -27.70 14.51
C SER A 47 27.00 -26.40 13.89
N ASN A 48 27.78 -25.83 12.97
CA ASN A 48 27.23 -25.21 11.77
C ASN A 48 26.98 -26.36 10.78
N SER A 49 25.73 -26.62 10.41
CA SER A 49 25.42 -27.72 9.49
C SER A 49 25.87 -27.35 8.07
N PRO A 50 26.67 -28.18 7.36
CA PRO A 50 27.18 -27.84 6.04
C PRO A 50 26.07 -27.63 4.99
N GLU A 51 24.90 -28.24 5.17
CA GLU A 51 23.72 -28.10 4.30
C GLU A 51 23.18 -26.66 4.25
N SER A 52 23.11 -25.95 5.37
CA SER A 52 22.61 -24.57 5.40
C SER A 52 23.62 -23.55 4.85
N ALA A 53 24.92 -23.86 4.98
CA ALA A 53 25.99 -23.06 4.38
C ALA A 53 26.04 -23.26 2.86
N GLU A 54 25.85 -24.49 2.37
CA GLU A 54 25.79 -24.80 0.94
C GLU A 54 24.52 -24.26 0.27
N GLU A 55 23.34 -24.39 0.91
CA GLU A 55 22.08 -23.84 0.39
C GLU A 55 22.10 -22.29 0.34
N SER A 56 22.66 -21.65 1.37
CA SER A 56 22.89 -20.20 1.40
C SER A 56 23.91 -19.74 0.34
N ALA A 57 24.99 -20.50 0.13
CA ALA A 57 25.99 -20.22 -0.89
C ALA A 57 25.44 -20.41 -2.32
N LEU A 58 24.64 -21.45 -2.55
CA LEU A 58 23.96 -21.73 -3.82
C LEU A 58 22.91 -20.64 -4.13
N GLY A 59 22.13 -20.22 -3.14
CA GLY A 59 21.21 -19.08 -3.27
C GLY A 59 21.95 -17.78 -3.61
N THR A 60 23.10 -17.54 -2.97
CA THR A 60 23.92 -16.34 -3.21
C THR A 60 24.57 -16.35 -4.60
N GLN A 61 25.03 -17.49 -5.09
CA GLN A 61 25.58 -17.64 -6.45
C GLN A 61 24.49 -17.46 -7.52
N SER A 62 23.30 -18.00 -7.28
CA SER A 62 22.12 -17.81 -8.14
C SER A 62 21.71 -16.34 -8.22
N ASP A 63 21.69 -15.62 -7.09
CA ASP A 63 21.34 -14.19 -7.06
C ASP A 63 22.37 -13.33 -7.80
N GLN A 64 23.68 -13.60 -7.62
CA GLN A 64 24.72 -12.87 -8.34
C GLN A 64 24.62 -13.04 -9.86
N GLN A 65 24.33 -14.26 -10.33
CA GLN A 65 24.10 -14.54 -11.74
C GLN A 65 22.86 -13.81 -12.27
N LEU A 66 21.77 -13.78 -11.49
CA LEU A 66 20.56 -13.03 -11.83
C LEU A 66 20.87 -11.54 -12.01
N PHE A 67 21.57 -10.92 -11.06
CA PHE A 67 21.91 -9.50 -11.15
C PHE A 67 22.87 -9.20 -12.30
N GLN A 68 23.84 -10.08 -12.57
CA GLN A 68 24.73 -9.96 -13.72
C GLN A 68 23.96 -9.97 -15.05
N ARG A 69 23.00 -10.89 -15.19
CA ARG A 69 22.13 -11.00 -16.38
C ARG A 69 21.25 -9.77 -16.55
N ALA A 70 20.65 -9.27 -15.46
CA ALA A 70 19.87 -8.03 -15.48
C ALA A 70 20.71 -6.83 -15.95
N ARG A 71 21.93 -6.65 -15.41
CA ARG A 71 22.82 -5.57 -15.86
C ARG A 71 23.26 -5.73 -17.32
N ALA A 72 23.49 -6.96 -17.78
CA ALA A 72 23.83 -7.22 -19.19
C ALA A 72 22.67 -6.85 -20.13
N SER A 73 21.45 -7.22 -19.73
CA SER A 73 20.21 -6.87 -20.45
C SER A 73 19.99 -5.35 -20.52
N LEU A 74 20.16 -4.64 -19.39
CA LEU A 74 20.07 -3.17 -19.35
C LEU A 74 21.10 -2.49 -20.27
N ARG A 75 22.36 -2.95 -20.24
CA ARG A 75 23.39 -2.45 -21.15
C ARG A 75 23.06 -2.69 -22.62
N ALA A 76 22.54 -3.88 -22.95
CA ALA A 76 22.12 -4.20 -24.32
C ALA A 76 20.97 -3.30 -24.80
N ALA A 77 20.10 -2.87 -23.88
CA ALA A 77 19.02 -1.91 -24.13
C ALA A 77 19.48 -0.43 -24.10
N GLY A 78 20.76 -0.15 -23.90
CA GLY A 78 21.29 1.22 -23.80
C GLY A 78 20.86 1.97 -22.54
N VAL A 79 20.48 1.25 -21.48
CA VAL A 79 20.04 1.83 -20.19
C VAL A 79 21.21 1.84 -19.23
N GLU A 80 21.78 3.02 -19.01
CA GLU A 80 22.89 3.24 -18.07
C GLU A 80 22.40 3.42 -16.62
N ARG A 81 21.19 3.95 -16.46
CA ARG A 81 20.54 4.21 -15.17
C ARG A 81 19.04 4.00 -15.30
N LEU A 82 18.40 3.51 -14.25
CA LEU A 82 16.95 3.30 -14.22
C LEU A 82 16.24 4.53 -13.66
N ARG A 83 15.17 4.98 -14.31
CA ARG A 83 14.28 6.01 -13.77
C ARG A 83 13.15 5.34 -12.99
N TRP A 84 13.09 5.59 -11.68
CA TRP A 84 12.12 5.01 -10.75
C TRP A 84 11.04 6.02 -10.39
N GLY A 85 9.89 5.89 -11.03
CA GLY A 85 8.73 6.75 -10.86
C GLY A 85 7.90 6.42 -9.61
N LEU A 86 7.53 7.45 -8.85
CA LEU A 86 6.70 7.37 -7.64
C LEU A 86 5.47 8.27 -7.75
N THR A 87 4.34 7.78 -7.26
CA THR A 87 3.05 8.50 -7.28
C THR A 87 3.08 9.69 -6.30
N PRO A 88 2.64 10.90 -6.70
CA PRO A 88 2.69 12.09 -5.86
C PRO A 88 1.53 12.17 -4.86
N TYR A 89 1.68 11.56 -3.69
CA TYR A 89 0.64 11.61 -2.63
C TYR A 89 0.93 12.62 -1.51
N VAL A 90 2.17 13.12 -1.41
CA VAL A 90 2.63 14.23 -0.56
C VAL A 90 3.69 15.04 -1.32
N ALA A 91 4.36 16.00 -0.67
CA ALA A 91 5.41 16.80 -1.29
C ALA A 91 6.53 15.91 -1.89
N PRO A 92 7.07 16.24 -3.09
CA PRO A 92 8.09 15.43 -3.76
C PRO A 92 9.33 15.15 -2.90
N ASP A 93 9.85 16.16 -2.20
CA ASP A 93 11.03 16.00 -1.34
C ASP A 93 10.81 14.97 -0.22
N GLU A 94 9.60 14.94 0.33
CA GLU A 94 9.23 13.96 1.35
C GLU A 94 9.08 12.55 0.77
N ILE A 95 8.57 12.41 -0.45
CA ILE A 95 8.54 11.12 -1.16
C ILE A 95 9.97 10.63 -1.42
N ILE A 96 10.84 11.51 -1.91
CA ILE A 96 12.25 11.20 -2.17
C ILE A 96 12.94 10.77 -0.88
N GLU A 97 12.79 11.51 0.23
CA GLU A 97 13.36 11.13 1.52
C GLU A 97 12.86 9.75 2.00
N ARG A 98 11.55 9.47 1.83
CA ARG A 98 10.94 8.22 2.27
C ARG A 98 11.42 7.00 1.46
N TYR A 99 11.63 7.16 0.16
CA TYR A 99 11.98 6.06 -0.75
C TYR A 99 13.47 5.90 -1.03
N SER A 100 14.29 6.93 -0.81
CA SER A 100 15.74 6.87 -1.06
C SER A 100 16.41 5.65 -0.42
N PRO A 101 16.16 5.29 0.86
CA PRO A 101 16.80 4.12 1.46
C PRO A 101 16.46 2.79 0.77
N ILE A 102 15.23 2.63 0.27
CA ILE A 102 14.82 1.44 -0.48
C ILE A 102 15.52 1.41 -1.83
N ILE A 103 15.56 2.55 -2.51
CA ILE A 103 16.13 2.67 -3.85
C ILE A 103 17.65 2.50 -3.80
N ASP A 104 18.32 3.04 -2.77
CA ASP A 104 19.74 2.82 -2.49
C ASP A 104 20.04 1.33 -2.26
N TRP A 105 19.19 0.63 -1.49
CA TRP A 105 19.33 -0.81 -1.28
C TRP A 105 19.25 -1.57 -2.60
N VAL A 106 18.24 -1.29 -3.42
CA VAL A 106 18.04 -1.98 -4.71
C VAL A 106 19.18 -1.66 -5.67
N SER A 107 19.61 -0.40 -5.72
CA SER A 107 20.75 0.08 -6.50
C SER A 107 22.04 -0.66 -6.13
N GLU A 108 22.38 -0.71 -4.83
CA GLU A 108 23.56 -1.42 -4.32
C GLU A 108 23.49 -2.90 -4.64
N ARG A 109 22.33 -3.53 -4.46
CA ARG A 109 22.17 -4.97 -4.61
C ARG A 109 22.24 -5.42 -6.07
N VAL A 110 21.57 -4.69 -6.96
CA VAL A 110 21.53 -4.99 -8.40
C VAL A 110 22.77 -4.46 -9.12
N GLY A 111 23.42 -3.43 -8.58
CA GLY A 111 24.60 -2.78 -9.16
C GLY A 111 24.29 -1.91 -10.38
N ILE A 112 23.20 -1.15 -10.31
CA ILE A 112 22.78 -0.20 -11.35
C ILE A 112 22.31 1.09 -10.67
N ASP A 113 22.71 2.24 -11.21
CA ASP A 113 22.26 3.53 -10.70
C ASP A 113 20.76 3.70 -10.94
N ILE A 114 20.05 4.28 -9.97
CA ILE A 114 18.62 4.52 -10.03
C ILE A 114 18.35 5.98 -9.68
N ASP A 115 17.69 6.69 -10.59
CA ASP A 115 17.23 8.06 -10.36
C ASP A 115 15.77 8.02 -9.91
N ILE A 116 15.46 8.73 -8.83
CA ILE A 116 14.09 8.89 -8.34
C ILE A 116 13.38 9.95 -9.18
N HIS A 117 12.20 9.60 -9.68
CA HIS A 117 11.30 10.52 -10.36
C HIS A 117 9.97 10.55 -9.62
N VAL A 118 9.46 11.73 -9.30
CA VAL A 118 8.11 11.90 -8.72
C VAL A 118 7.23 12.47 -9.82
N GLY A 119 6.14 11.78 -10.16
CA GLY A 119 5.20 12.25 -11.18
C GLY A 119 4.48 13.53 -10.75
N ASP A 120 3.96 14.31 -11.71
CA ASP A 120 3.18 15.51 -11.42
C ASP A 120 1.76 15.18 -10.93
N SER A 121 1.24 14.03 -11.37
CA SER A 121 -0.06 13.46 -10.97
C SER A 121 -0.05 11.95 -11.16
N TYR A 122 -1.12 11.28 -10.71
CA TYR A 122 -1.34 9.86 -10.99
C TYR A 122 -1.34 9.59 -12.50
N GLN A 123 -2.07 10.42 -13.26
CA GLN A 123 -2.18 10.31 -14.70
C GLN A 123 -0.84 10.58 -15.40
N ASP A 124 -0.07 11.57 -14.93
CA ASP A 124 1.24 11.85 -15.52
C ASP A 124 2.19 10.65 -15.34
N LEU A 125 2.25 10.05 -14.15
CA LEU A 125 3.09 8.88 -13.90
C LEU A 125 2.66 7.67 -14.76
N GLU A 126 1.35 7.42 -14.87
CA GLU A 126 0.79 6.37 -15.73
C GLU A 126 1.18 6.58 -17.20
N ARG A 127 1.00 7.79 -17.73
CA ARG A 127 1.41 8.12 -19.11
C ARG A 127 2.91 7.95 -19.32
N GLN A 128 3.73 8.34 -18.35
CA GLN A 128 5.18 8.21 -18.46
C GLN A 128 5.65 6.76 -18.58
N ILE A 129 5.04 5.81 -17.85
CA ILE A 129 5.40 4.39 -17.98
C ILE A 129 4.91 3.80 -19.30
N ILE A 130 3.71 4.18 -19.76
CA ILE A 130 3.16 3.76 -21.06
C ILE A 130 4.05 4.20 -22.21
N GLU A 131 4.54 5.44 -22.15
CA GLU A 131 5.40 6.06 -23.17
C GLU A 131 6.89 5.68 -23.04
N GLY A 132 7.26 4.90 -22.03
CA GLY A 132 8.66 4.53 -21.76
C GLY A 132 9.56 5.69 -21.31
N ARG A 133 8.96 6.80 -20.84
CA ARG A 133 9.67 7.96 -20.27
C ARG A 133 10.19 7.72 -18.84
N ILE A 134 9.75 6.66 -18.19
CA ILE A 134 10.34 6.10 -16.97
C ILE A 134 10.48 4.59 -17.13
N ASP A 135 11.42 3.99 -16.42
CA ASP A 135 11.73 2.57 -16.57
C ASP A 135 10.93 1.71 -15.59
N ILE A 136 10.70 2.26 -14.39
CA ILE A 136 9.92 1.64 -13.32
C ILE A 136 8.87 2.64 -12.83
N ALA A 137 7.66 2.18 -12.52
CA ALA A 137 6.65 2.98 -11.84
C ALA A 137 6.00 2.22 -10.69
N VAL A 138 5.85 2.89 -9.55
CA VAL A 138 5.04 2.42 -8.42
C VAL A 138 3.65 3.02 -8.55
N LEU A 139 2.74 2.25 -9.13
CA LEU A 139 1.39 2.67 -9.46
C LEU A 139 0.38 2.15 -8.43
N GLY A 140 -0.64 2.95 -8.15
CA GLY A 140 -1.84 2.43 -7.51
C GLY A 140 -2.44 1.28 -8.34
N PRO A 141 -3.09 0.27 -7.72
CA PRO A 141 -3.55 -0.93 -8.42
C PRO A 141 -4.41 -0.68 -9.67
N TYR A 142 -5.30 0.33 -9.62
CA TYR A 142 -6.17 0.70 -10.75
C TYR A 142 -5.41 1.38 -11.88
N ALA A 143 -4.51 2.31 -11.58
CA ALA A 143 -3.63 2.92 -12.57
C ALA A 143 -2.74 1.87 -13.26
N TYR A 144 -2.31 0.82 -12.55
CA TYR A 144 -1.61 -0.30 -13.18
C TYR A 144 -2.50 -1.07 -14.16
N VAL A 145 -3.74 -1.41 -13.78
CA VAL A 145 -4.67 -2.10 -14.67
C VAL A 145 -4.96 -1.27 -15.93
N GLY A 146 -5.13 0.05 -15.79
CA GLY A 146 -5.26 0.99 -16.92
C GLY A 146 -4.03 0.96 -17.84
N ALA A 147 -2.84 1.18 -17.27
CA ALA A 147 -1.59 1.15 -18.02
C ALA A 147 -1.34 -0.18 -18.75
N GLN A 148 -1.60 -1.31 -18.10
CA GLN A 148 -1.41 -2.65 -18.68
C GLN A 148 -2.45 -2.98 -19.75
N SER A 149 -3.67 -2.45 -19.62
CA SER A 149 -4.70 -2.54 -20.65
C SER A 149 -4.30 -1.78 -21.92
N GLU A 150 -3.73 -0.57 -21.78
CA GLU A 150 -3.24 0.22 -22.91
C GLU A 150 -1.94 -0.36 -23.52
N ASN A 151 -1.03 -0.86 -22.69
CA ASN A 151 0.22 -1.47 -23.12
C ASN A 151 0.47 -2.80 -22.38
N PRO A 152 0.11 -3.95 -23.00
CA PRO A 152 0.25 -5.28 -22.41
C PRO A 152 1.70 -5.71 -22.11
N ASP A 153 2.69 -5.01 -22.66
CA ASP A 153 4.11 -5.29 -22.40
C ASP A 153 4.64 -4.63 -21.12
N ILE A 154 3.83 -3.79 -20.44
CA ILE A 154 4.12 -3.33 -19.08
C ILE A 154 3.92 -4.48 -18.11
N ARG A 155 4.93 -4.78 -17.29
CA ARG A 155 4.93 -5.95 -16.40
C ARG A 155 5.05 -5.52 -14.95
N VAL A 156 4.16 -6.02 -14.10
CA VAL A 156 4.40 -5.95 -12.65
C VAL A 156 5.43 -7.00 -12.24
N PHE A 157 6.29 -6.66 -11.28
CA PHE A 157 7.28 -7.58 -10.73
C PHE A 157 7.24 -7.69 -9.21
N ALA A 158 6.67 -6.71 -8.51
CA ALA A 158 6.57 -6.75 -7.05
C ALA A 158 5.37 -5.95 -6.52
N SER A 159 5.01 -6.25 -5.28
CA SER A 159 4.16 -5.40 -4.44
C SER A 159 4.71 -5.39 -3.00
N HIS A 160 4.27 -4.43 -2.21
CA HIS A 160 4.70 -4.32 -0.82
C HIS A 160 3.73 -5.01 0.14
N VAL A 161 4.26 -5.55 1.23
CA VAL A 161 3.50 -6.03 2.38
C VAL A 161 3.49 -4.91 3.40
N ALA A 162 2.32 -4.52 3.88
CA ALA A 162 2.20 -3.52 4.94
C ALA A 162 1.22 -3.96 6.02
N LEU A 163 1.59 -3.68 7.27
CA LEU A 163 0.90 -4.13 8.48
C LEU A 163 0.61 -5.65 8.46
N GLY A 164 1.57 -6.44 7.98
CA GLY A 164 1.47 -7.89 7.87
C GLY A 164 0.49 -8.41 6.82
N SER A 165 0.00 -7.55 5.91
CA SER A 165 -0.94 -7.94 4.86
C SER A 165 -0.47 -7.50 3.48
N THR A 166 -0.90 -8.23 2.45
CA THR A 166 -0.75 -7.87 1.02
C THR A 166 -1.89 -7.02 0.50
N THR A 167 -2.89 -6.74 1.34
CA THR A 167 -4.06 -5.93 0.98
C THR A 167 -4.31 -4.86 2.04
N TYR A 168 -5.07 -3.83 1.68
CA TYR A 168 -5.52 -2.77 2.58
C TYR A 168 -7.00 -2.46 2.40
N GLY A 169 -7.59 -1.76 3.37
CA GLY A 169 -9.01 -1.39 3.32
C GLY A 169 -9.24 -0.01 2.69
N THR A 170 -10.44 0.21 2.20
CA THR A 170 -10.90 1.52 1.70
C THR A 170 -12.09 1.99 2.50
N TYR A 171 -12.14 3.27 2.88
CA TYR A 171 -13.20 3.83 3.73
C TYR A 171 -13.84 5.07 3.09
N ILE A 172 -15.14 5.23 3.32
CA ILE A 172 -15.86 6.48 3.13
C ILE A 172 -15.99 7.12 4.51
N LEU A 173 -15.52 8.36 4.63
CA LEU A 173 -15.48 9.14 5.85
C LEU A 173 -16.55 10.22 5.81
N THR A 174 -17.03 10.61 6.99
CA THR A 174 -17.88 11.80 7.17
C THR A 174 -17.49 12.52 8.46
N HIS A 175 -17.93 13.76 8.60
CA HIS A 175 -17.83 14.53 9.83
C HIS A 175 -18.97 14.16 10.80
N ASP A 176 -18.71 14.19 12.11
CA ASP A 176 -19.72 13.88 13.15
C ASP A 176 -20.96 14.78 13.03
N ASP A 177 -20.77 16.08 12.78
CA ASP A 177 -21.85 17.08 12.63
C ASP A 177 -22.36 17.27 11.17
N SER A 178 -22.07 16.35 10.26
CA SER A 178 -22.45 16.48 8.84
C SER A 178 -23.96 16.26 8.55
N GLY A 179 -24.65 15.61 9.49
CA GLY A 179 -26.01 15.08 9.30
C GLY A 179 -26.11 13.91 8.30
N ILE A 180 -24.98 13.30 7.93
CA ILE A 180 -24.91 12.13 7.03
C ILE A 180 -24.87 10.85 7.85
N GLU A 181 -25.95 10.07 7.87
CA GLU A 181 -26.02 8.83 8.66
C GLU A 181 -25.93 7.56 7.82
N SER A 182 -26.17 7.69 6.52
CA SER A 182 -26.19 6.58 5.56
C SER A 182 -25.50 6.96 4.25
N LEU A 183 -25.27 5.98 3.38
CA LEU A 183 -24.72 6.26 2.04
C LEU A 183 -25.75 6.98 1.17
N GLU A 184 -27.03 6.73 1.38
CA GLU A 184 -28.14 7.33 0.66
C GLU A 184 -28.22 8.85 0.88
N ASP A 185 -27.77 9.35 2.04
CA ASP A 185 -27.70 10.78 2.36
C ASP A 185 -26.65 11.53 1.53
N LEU A 186 -25.79 10.81 0.81
CA LEU A 186 -24.75 11.41 -0.04
C LEU A 186 -25.30 11.96 -1.37
N ARG A 187 -26.55 11.63 -1.72
CA ARG A 187 -27.15 12.12 -2.97
C ARG A 187 -27.16 13.65 -3.02
N ASP A 188 -26.69 14.21 -4.12
CA ASP A 188 -26.53 15.64 -4.39
C ASP A 188 -25.61 16.39 -3.40
N ARG A 189 -24.84 15.67 -2.56
CA ARG A 189 -23.89 16.26 -1.61
C ARG A 189 -22.48 16.30 -2.17
N ASP A 190 -21.66 17.21 -1.63
CA ASP A 190 -20.24 17.28 -1.95
C ASP A 190 -19.50 16.04 -1.44
N PHE A 191 -18.86 15.32 -2.35
CA PHE A 191 -18.07 14.12 -2.04
C PHE A 191 -16.64 14.30 -2.52
N ALA A 192 -15.67 14.20 -1.61
CA ALA A 192 -14.26 14.31 -1.94
C ALA A 192 -13.65 12.96 -2.36
N PHE A 193 -13.20 12.88 -3.60
CA PHE A 193 -12.35 11.83 -4.15
C PHE A 193 -10.90 12.31 -4.19
N VAL A 194 -9.98 11.36 -4.30
CA VAL A 194 -8.54 11.68 -4.46
C VAL A 194 -8.25 12.04 -5.91
N ASP A 195 -8.27 11.04 -6.78
CA ASP A 195 -7.99 11.15 -8.21
C ASP A 195 -8.79 10.05 -8.93
N ARG A 196 -9.13 10.24 -10.22
CA ARG A 196 -9.89 9.26 -11.01
C ARG A 196 -9.16 7.92 -11.14
N LEU A 197 -7.83 7.93 -11.14
CA LEU A 197 -7.01 6.72 -11.20
C LEU A 197 -6.73 6.12 -9.81
N SER A 198 -7.24 6.74 -8.74
CA SER A 198 -7.05 6.24 -7.38
C SER A 198 -7.92 5.00 -7.11
N THR A 199 -7.30 3.91 -6.67
CA THR A 199 -8.03 2.67 -6.37
C THR A 199 -8.88 2.81 -5.10
N SER A 200 -8.29 3.29 -4.00
CA SER A 200 -9.01 3.55 -2.74
C SER A 200 -9.71 4.90 -2.69
N GLY A 201 -9.22 5.87 -3.44
CA GLY A 201 -9.78 7.22 -3.46
C GLY A 201 -10.85 7.44 -4.52
N TRP A 202 -11.11 6.46 -5.40
CA TRP A 202 -12.17 6.54 -6.42
C TRP A 202 -12.77 5.18 -6.82
N LEU A 203 -11.99 4.20 -7.30
CA LEU A 203 -12.57 2.97 -7.89
C LEU A 203 -13.39 2.12 -6.88
N SER A 204 -12.77 1.79 -5.75
CA SER A 204 -13.40 1.01 -4.67
C SER A 204 -14.62 1.70 -4.05
N PRO A 205 -14.58 3.00 -3.67
CA PRO A 205 -15.77 3.69 -3.17
C PRO A 205 -16.84 3.87 -4.26
N ALA A 206 -16.47 4.08 -5.53
CA ALA A 206 -17.42 4.15 -6.64
C ALA A 206 -18.20 2.84 -6.81
N ALA A 207 -17.51 1.70 -6.81
CA ALA A 207 -18.15 0.40 -6.85
C ALA A 207 -19.09 0.17 -5.66
N HIS A 208 -18.68 0.62 -4.46
CA HIS A 208 -19.49 0.49 -3.26
C HIS A 208 -20.74 1.38 -3.27
N LEU A 209 -20.67 2.59 -3.84
CA LEU A 209 -21.83 3.44 -4.05
C LEU A 209 -22.80 2.83 -5.08
N LEU A 210 -22.26 2.28 -6.17
CA LEU A 210 -23.06 1.59 -7.19
C LEU A 210 -23.77 0.35 -6.66
N GLU A 211 -23.14 -0.42 -5.76
CA GLU A 211 -23.80 -1.52 -5.02
C GLU A 211 -25.04 -1.07 -4.25
N ARG A 212 -25.11 0.21 -3.86
CA ARG A 212 -26.24 0.83 -3.15
C ARG A 212 -27.19 1.59 -4.07
N GLY A 213 -27.01 1.48 -5.39
CA GLY A 213 -27.82 2.22 -6.36
C GLY A 213 -27.62 3.72 -6.28
N ILE A 214 -26.39 4.16 -5.98
CA ILE A 214 -25.98 5.56 -6.00
C ILE A 214 -24.91 5.70 -7.07
N ASN A 215 -25.19 6.46 -8.11
CA ASN A 215 -24.23 6.75 -9.16
C ASN A 215 -23.19 7.79 -8.66
N PRO A 216 -21.91 7.42 -8.52
CA PRO A 216 -20.87 8.30 -7.96
C PRO A 216 -20.45 9.42 -8.93
N VAL A 217 -20.94 9.42 -10.17
CA VAL A 217 -20.66 10.44 -11.18
C VAL A 217 -21.81 11.44 -11.29
N SER A 218 -23.06 10.96 -11.28
CA SER A 218 -24.24 11.80 -11.52
C SER A 218 -25.06 12.15 -10.28
N GLU A 219 -24.99 11.34 -9.22
CA GLU A 219 -25.82 11.52 -8.01
C GLU A 219 -25.02 12.06 -6.82
N VAL A 220 -23.72 12.33 -6.95
CA VAL A 220 -22.93 13.05 -5.94
C VAL A 220 -22.16 14.19 -6.59
N ARG A 221 -21.90 15.27 -5.86
CA ARG A 221 -21.08 16.39 -6.34
C ARG A 221 -19.60 16.06 -6.10
N GLY A 222 -19.04 15.24 -6.99
CA GLY A 222 -17.66 14.77 -6.90
C GLY A 222 -16.63 15.91 -7.01
N ARG A 223 -15.71 15.98 -6.04
CA ARG A 223 -14.55 16.88 -6.02
C ARG A 223 -13.27 16.07 -5.94
N TYR A 224 -12.30 16.33 -6.82
CA TYR A 224 -11.02 15.61 -6.84
C TYR A 224 -9.94 16.47 -6.21
N LEU A 225 -9.48 16.07 -5.02
CA LEU A 225 -8.56 16.88 -4.19
C LEU A 225 -7.09 16.45 -4.33
N GLY A 226 -6.78 15.45 -5.16
CA GLY A 226 -5.41 15.05 -5.50
C GLY A 226 -4.70 14.18 -4.46
N SER A 227 -5.01 14.28 -3.16
CA SER A 227 -4.39 13.42 -2.14
C SER A 227 -5.34 12.95 -1.04
N HIS A 228 -5.00 11.82 -0.42
CA HIS A 228 -5.73 11.28 0.74
C HIS A 228 -5.70 12.24 1.94
N GLU A 229 -4.60 12.99 2.11
CA GLU A 229 -4.49 14.00 3.17
C GLU A 229 -5.47 15.15 2.97
N GLN A 230 -5.57 15.67 1.74
CA GLN A 230 -6.51 16.74 1.42
C GLN A 230 -7.97 16.29 1.54
N VAL A 231 -8.28 15.05 1.14
CA VAL A 231 -9.61 14.45 1.37
C VAL A 231 -9.93 14.34 2.86
N PHE A 232 -9.01 13.80 3.67
CA PHE A 232 -9.21 13.69 5.11
C PHE A 232 -9.43 15.07 5.75
N ASP A 233 -8.60 16.06 5.40
CA ASP A 233 -8.67 17.41 5.97
C ASP A 233 -9.95 18.14 5.58
N ALA A 234 -10.43 17.96 4.34
CA ALA A 234 -11.71 18.53 3.90
C ALA A 234 -12.90 17.96 4.68
N VAL A 235 -12.89 16.65 4.98
CA VAL A 235 -13.91 16.02 5.83
C VAL A 235 -13.77 16.51 7.28
N ALA A 236 -12.55 16.56 7.82
CA ALA A 236 -12.30 17.02 9.18
C ALA A 236 -12.73 18.48 9.41
N ALA A 237 -12.59 19.33 8.40
CA ALA A 237 -13.05 20.72 8.41
C ALA A 237 -14.54 20.88 8.06
N ASN A 238 -15.27 19.78 7.87
CA ASN A 238 -16.68 19.75 7.44
C ASN A 238 -16.94 20.57 6.15
N GLN A 239 -15.97 20.62 5.24
CA GLN A 239 -16.05 21.35 3.96
C GLN A 239 -16.72 20.54 2.85
N VAL A 240 -16.79 19.22 3.04
CA VAL A 240 -17.48 18.26 2.17
C VAL A 240 -18.32 17.33 3.05
N ALA A 241 -19.40 16.78 2.50
CA ALA A 241 -20.27 15.90 3.25
C ALA A 241 -19.62 14.53 3.52
N ALA A 242 -18.80 14.04 2.59
CA ALA A 242 -18.03 12.82 2.78
C ALA A 242 -16.77 12.81 1.90
N GLY A 243 -15.88 11.87 2.15
CA GLY A 243 -14.72 11.64 1.30
C GLY A 243 -14.16 10.22 1.39
N ALA A 244 -13.51 9.75 0.33
CA ALA A 244 -12.97 8.40 0.25
C ALA A 244 -11.45 8.33 0.44
N VAL A 245 -10.98 7.43 1.31
CA VAL A 245 -9.56 7.25 1.59
C VAL A 245 -9.13 5.80 1.79
N TYR A 246 -7.83 5.52 1.74
CA TYR A 246 -7.30 4.25 2.25
C TYR A 246 -7.40 4.18 3.78
N SER A 247 -7.49 2.96 4.31
CA SER A 247 -7.91 2.72 5.69
C SER A 247 -7.07 3.41 6.77
N ALA A 248 -5.77 3.54 6.54
CA ALA A 248 -4.85 4.10 7.52
C ALA A 248 -4.67 5.62 7.42
N SER A 249 -5.19 6.24 6.35
CA SER A 249 -5.32 7.69 6.25
C SER A 249 -6.13 8.24 7.44
N VAL A 250 -7.05 7.43 8.00
CA VAL A 250 -7.79 7.79 9.22
C VAL A 250 -6.87 7.99 10.42
N SER A 251 -6.00 7.03 10.71
CA SER A 251 -5.07 7.13 11.84
C SER A 251 -3.98 8.19 11.63
N GLU A 252 -3.55 8.37 10.38
CA GLU A 252 -2.54 9.37 10.01
C GLU A 252 -3.12 10.79 10.10
N GLY A 253 -4.31 10.99 9.53
CA GLY A 253 -5.07 12.23 9.59
C GLY A 253 -5.40 12.63 11.03
N ARG A 254 -5.85 11.71 11.88
CA ARG A 254 -6.10 11.99 13.31
C ARG A 254 -4.85 12.41 14.09
N ARG A 255 -3.68 11.90 13.71
CA ARG A 255 -2.40 12.32 14.32
C ARG A 255 -1.92 13.67 13.82
N ARG A 256 -2.15 13.98 12.54
CA ARG A 256 -1.65 15.18 11.85
C ARG A 256 -2.57 16.39 12.04
N ASN A 257 -3.88 16.17 12.02
CA ASN A 257 -4.90 17.22 12.00
C ASN A 257 -5.62 17.30 13.37
N PRO A 258 -5.56 18.44 14.08
CA PRO A 258 -6.26 18.63 15.36
C PRO A 258 -7.78 18.39 15.31
N MET A 259 -8.41 18.62 14.15
CA MET A 259 -9.84 18.37 13.93
C MET A 259 -10.15 16.91 13.57
N GLY A 260 -9.14 16.06 13.38
CA GLY A 260 -9.33 14.68 12.90
C GLY A 260 -10.17 13.79 13.82
N ASN A 261 -10.36 14.18 15.09
CA ASN A 261 -11.24 13.45 16.02
C ASN A 261 -12.72 13.58 15.68
N HIS A 262 -13.12 14.59 14.90
CA HIS A 262 -14.49 14.76 14.41
C HIS A 262 -14.79 13.94 13.14
N VAL A 263 -13.81 13.18 12.64
CA VAL A 263 -13.97 12.33 11.47
C VAL A 263 -14.36 10.93 11.90
N ARG A 264 -15.47 10.43 11.37
CA ARG A 264 -15.94 9.05 11.55
C ARG A 264 -16.01 8.30 10.22
N ILE A 265 -15.97 6.97 10.32
CA ILE A 265 -16.10 6.07 9.17
C ILE A 265 -17.59 5.87 8.91
N LEU A 266 -18.08 6.31 7.75
CA LEU A 266 -19.45 6.09 7.29
C LEU A 266 -19.60 4.66 6.74
N ALA A 267 -18.64 4.22 5.91
CA ALA A 267 -18.67 2.89 5.31
C ALA A 267 -17.27 2.31 5.12
N LYS A 268 -17.18 0.97 5.17
CA LYS A 268 -16.00 0.20 4.81
C LYS A 268 -16.25 -0.49 3.47
N CYS A 269 -15.41 -0.19 2.49
CA CYS A 269 -15.46 -0.77 1.15
C CYS A 269 -14.56 -2.02 1.06
N ALA A 270 -14.39 -2.55 -0.15
CA ALA A 270 -13.57 -3.73 -0.40
C ALA A 270 -12.10 -3.54 0.02
N ARG A 271 -11.47 -4.65 0.40
CA ARG A 271 -10.01 -4.73 0.50
C ARG A 271 -9.41 -4.92 -0.88
N ILE A 272 -8.28 -4.27 -1.12
CA ILE A 272 -7.60 -4.25 -2.42
C ILE A 272 -6.09 -4.49 -2.22
N PRO A 273 -5.38 -5.05 -3.23
CA PRO A 273 -3.93 -5.20 -3.20
C PRO A 273 -3.24 -3.86 -3.05
N TYR A 274 -2.01 -3.88 -2.54
CA TYR A 274 -1.13 -2.71 -2.52
C TYR A 274 -0.54 -2.41 -3.91
N ASP A 275 0.17 -1.27 -3.99
CA ASP A 275 0.74 -0.70 -5.20
C ASP A 275 1.55 -1.72 -6.03
N ALA A 276 1.48 -1.55 -7.34
CA ALA A 276 2.17 -2.35 -8.34
C ALA A 276 3.52 -1.71 -8.67
N TYR A 277 4.59 -2.48 -8.49
CA TYR A 277 5.93 -2.12 -8.96
C TYR A 277 6.07 -2.65 -10.37
N THR A 278 6.06 -1.74 -11.34
CA THR A 278 5.92 -2.05 -12.75
C THR A 278 7.19 -1.72 -13.51
N LEU A 279 7.47 -2.50 -14.56
CA LEU A 279 8.57 -2.34 -15.50
C LEU A 279 7.98 -1.97 -16.85
N ARG A 280 8.54 -0.95 -17.51
CA ARG A 280 8.06 -0.52 -18.84
C ARG A 280 8.25 -1.61 -19.90
N ALA A 281 7.51 -1.46 -20.99
CA ALA A 281 7.74 -2.22 -22.21
C ALA A 281 9.18 -2.05 -22.74
N GLY A 282 9.70 -3.12 -23.37
CA GLY A 282 11.04 -3.14 -23.96
C GLY A 282 12.19 -3.43 -22.99
N LEU A 283 11.92 -3.64 -21.70
CA LEU A 283 12.89 -4.23 -20.76
C LEU A 283 12.59 -5.71 -20.54
N GLU A 284 13.64 -6.53 -20.46
CA GLU A 284 13.48 -7.97 -20.30
C GLU A 284 13.03 -8.34 -18.88
N GLU A 285 12.31 -9.47 -18.76
CA GLU A 285 11.78 -9.98 -17.49
C GLU A 285 12.87 -10.23 -16.44
N VAL A 286 14.10 -10.55 -16.87
CA VAL A 286 15.24 -10.74 -15.98
C VAL A 286 15.55 -9.48 -15.15
N VAL A 287 15.26 -8.29 -15.68
CA VAL A 287 15.40 -7.02 -14.96
C VAL A 287 14.37 -6.96 -13.83
N GLY A 288 13.09 -7.19 -14.13
CA GLY A 288 12.02 -7.23 -13.14
C GLY A 288 12.28 -8.27 -12.05
N ALA A 289 12.73 -9.47 -12.43
CA ALA A 289 13.08 -10.53 -11.49
C ALA A 289 14.25 -10.14 -10.54
N ALA A 290 15.29 -9.49 -11.07
CA ALA A 290 16.39 -8.97 -10.26
C ALA A 290 15.93 -7.89 -9.26
N LEU A 291 15.09 -6.96 -9.70
CA LEU A 291 14.53 -5.91 -8.84
C LEU A 291 13.62 -6.50 -7.76
N ALA A 292 12.73 -7.43 -8.11
CA ALA A 292 11.88 -8.14 -7.16
C ALA A 292 12.70 -8.92 -6.12
N ARG A 293 13.79 -9.58 -6.57
CA ARG A 293 14.70 -10.31 -5.69
C ARG A 293 15.43 -9.38 -4.72
N ALA A 294 15.90 -8.22 -5.17
CA ALA A 294 16.54 -7.23 -4.31
C ALA A 294 15.55 -6.64 -3.28
N LEU A 295 14.35 -6.28 -3.72
CA LEU A 295 13.28 -5.78 -2.84
C LEU A 295 12.89 -6.81 -1.77
N SER A 296 12.81 -8.10 -2.11
CA SER A 296 12.40 -9.16 -1.16
C SER A 296 13.40 -9.40 -0.02
N GLU A 297 14.63 -8.89 -0.14
CA GLU A 297 15.62 -8.89 0.96
C GLU A 297 15.32 -7.83 2.03
N ILE A 298 14.51 -6.82 1.71
CA ILE A 298 14.14 -5.75 2.65
C ILE A 298 12.99 -6.25 3.54
N SER A 299 13.25 -6.46 4.83
CA SER A 299 12.26 -6.99 5.78
C SER A 299 12.35 -6.31 7.15
N THR A 300 11.21 -6.09 7.80
CA THR A 300 11.23 -5.60 9.20
C THR A 300 11.72 -6.66 10.20
N ARG A 301 11.94 -7.90 9.76
CA ARG A 301 12.50 -8.97 10.60
C ARG A 301 13.98 -8.75 10.90
N ASP A 302 14.74 -8.17 9.97
CA ASP A 302 16.15 -7.87 10.14
C ASP A 302 16.41 -6.38 10.50
N ARG A 303 17.58 -6.10 11.06
CA ARG A 303 17.92 -4.75 11.54
C ARG A 303 18.08 -3.75 10.38
N ARG A 304 18.69 -4.19 9.28
CA ARG A 304 18.99 -3.33 8.13
C ARG A 304 17.69 -2.94 7.41
N GLY A 305 16.79 -3.89 7.21
CA GLY A 305 15.46 -3.68 6.64
C GLY A 305 14.59 -2.77 7.52
N ARG A 306 14.61 -2.92 8.86
CA ARG A 306 13.95 -1.95 9.75
C ARG A 306 14.46 -0.51 9.60
N GLN A 307 15.78 -0.34 9.44
CA GLN A 307 16.36 0.98 9.22
C GLN A 307 15.97 1.54 7.85
N THR A 308 15.97 0.69 6.82
CA THR A 308 15.59 1.03 5.44
C THR A 308 14.13 1.46 5.36
N LEU A 309 13.24 0.77 6.06
CA LEU A 309 11.79 1.03 6.06
C LEU A 309 11.34 2.05 7.11
N LYS A 310 12.27 2.71 7.82
CA LYS A 310 11.93 3.59 8.96
C LYS A 310 10.98 4.73 8.56
N SER A 311 11.19 5.33 7.39
CA SER A 311 10.36 6.42 6.86
C SER A 311 9.06 5.94 6.22
N LEU A 312 8.90 4.62 6.05
CA LEU A 312 7.72 3.93 5.53
C LEU A 312 7.27 2.86 6.52
N ALA A 313 7.16 3.23 7.80
CA ALA A 313 7.05 2.32 8.95
C ALA A 313 5.90 1.29 8.92
N ARG A 314 4.97 1.42 7.97
CA ARG A 314 3.87 0.47 7.75
C ARG A 314 4.27 -0.68 6.83
N ILE A 315 5.21 -0.45 5.92
CA ILE A 315 5.75 -1.49 5.04
C ILE A 315 6.61 -2.42 5.89
N ASN A 316 6.36 -3.72 5.76
CA ASN A 316 7.08 -4.79 6.43
C ASN A 316 8.05 -5.54 5.49
N GLY A 317 7.91 -5.35 4.19
CA GLY A 317 8.76 -5.92 3.17
C GLY A 317 8.07 -5.95 1.81
N PHE A 318 8.62 -6.72 0.87
CA PHE A 318 8.15 -6.81 -0.50
C PHE A 318 8.02 -8.26 -0.94
N ILE A 319 7.09 -8.52 -1.85
CA ILE A 319 6.86 -9.84 -2.44
C ILE A 319 6.86 -9.74 -3.97
N PRO A 320 7.39 -10.75 -4.67
CA PRO A 320 7.15 -10.86 -6.10
C PRO A 320 5.67 -11.10 -6.36
N VAL A 321 5.13 -10.47 -7.40
CA VAL A 321 3.75 -10.67 -7.85
C VAL A 321 3.72 -10.74 -9.37
N ASP A 322 2.69 -11.38 -9.91
CA ASP A 322 2.37 -11.37 -11.34
C ASP A 322 1.08 -10.59 -11.60
N ASP A 323 0.72 -10.47 -12.87
CA ASP A 323 -0.44 -9.70 -13.32
C ASP A 323 -1.77 -10.13 -12.68
N ARG A 324 -1.92 -11.42 -12.35
CA ARG A 324 -3.16 -11.98 -11.78
C ARG A 324 -3.39 -11.50 -10.35
N HIS A 325 -2.35 -11.01 -9.68
CA HIS A 325 -2.49 -10.36 -8.37
C HIS A 325 -3.49 -9.20 -8.41
N TYR A 326 -3.68 -8.59 -9.58
CA TYR A 326 -4.55 -7.43 -9.81
C TYR A 326 -5.89 -7.78 -10.46
N ASP A 327 -6.25 -9.07 -10.60
CA ASP A 327 -7.54 -9.48 -11.18
C ASP A 327 -8.74 -8.98 -10.37
N VAL A 328 -8.60 -8.86 -9.04
CA VAL A 328 -9.63 -8.27 -8.19
C VAL A 328 -9.92 -6.80 -8.55
N ILE A 329 -8.92 -6.09 -9.08
CA ILE A 329 -9.08 -4.70 -9.54
C ILE A 329 -9.80 -4.66 -10.88
N ARG A 330 -9.47 -5.55 -11.82
CA ARG A 330 -10.20 -5.70 -13.10
C ARG A 330 -11.68 -6.04 -12.87
N GLN A 331 -11.95 -6.92 -11.91
CA GLN A 331 -13.32 -7.25 -11.51
C GLN A 331 -14.05 -6.02 -10.95
N LEU A 332 -13.37 -5.23 -10.14
CA LEU A 332 -13.92 -4.00 -9.56
C LEU A 332 -14.20 -2.95 -10.63
N GLU A 333 -13.27 -2.73 -11.55
CA GLU A 333 -13.42 -1.88 -12.74
C GLU A 333 -14.63 -2.31 -13.59
N ALA A 334 -14.71 -3.59 -13.96
CA ALA A 334 -15.81 -4.10 -14.77
C ALA A 334 -17.19 -3.87 -14.11
N ARG A 335 -17.25 -3.93 -12.77
CA ARG A 335 -18.47 -3.62 -12.01
C ARG A 335 -18.81 -2.13 -12.08
N VAL A 336 -17.82 -1.25 -11.98
CA VAL A 336 -18.01 0.20 -12.10
C VAL A 336 -18.47 0.56 -13.51
N VAL A 337 -17.77 0.09 -14.55
CA VAL A 337 -18.15 0.31 -15.96
C VAL A 337 -19.59 -0.13 -16.20
N LYS A 338 -19.94 -1.35 -15.77
CA LYS A 338 -21.30 -1.87 -15.91
C LYS A 338 -22.34 -1.01 -15.15
N GLY A 339 -22.00 -0.54 -13.96
CA GLY A 339 -22.91 0.24 -13.11
C GLY A 339 -23.11 1.68 -13.60
N LEU A 340 -22.10 2.29 -14.22
CA LEU A 340 -22.22 3.64 -14.80
C LEU A 340 -22.91 3.62 -16.18
N GLY A 341 -22.85 2.51 -16.90
CA GLY A 341 -23.44 2.36 -18.23
C GLY A 341 -22.56 2.92 -19.36
N PRO A 342 -22.99 2.76 -20.63
CA PRO A 342 -22.15 2.97 -21.82
C PRO A 342 -21.74 4.44 -22.09
N ALA A 343 -22.35 5.41 -21.41
CA ALA A 343 -21.95 6.82 -21.53
C ALA A 343 -20.72 7.20 -20.69
N ALA A 344 -20.18 6.27 -19.87
CA ALA A 344 -19.21 6.60 -18.82
C ALA A 344 -17.76 6.19 -19.09
N GLU A 345 -17.46 5.41 -20.14
CA GLU A 345 -16.07 5.04 -20.47
C GLU A 345 -15.20 6.28 -20.73
N SER A 346 -15.78 7.32 -21.35
CA SER A 346 -15.12 8.63 -21.53
C SER A 346 -14.89 9.40 -20.23
N ASP A 347 -15.71 9.14 -19.20
CA ASP A 347 -15.66 9.85 -17.92
C ASP A 347 -14.72 9.18 -16.91
N MET A 348 -14.39 7.90 -17.09
CA MET A 348 -13.41 7.19 -16.24
C MET A 348 -11.97 7.57 -16.56
N HIS A 349 -11.65 7.84 -17.83
CA HIS A 349 -10.30 8.15 -18.33
C HIS A 349 -10.13 9.63 -18.76
N GLY A 350 -11.14 10.47 -18.54
CA GLY A 350 -11.10 11.89 -18.88
C GLY A 350 -9.98 12.63 -18.12
N PRO A 351 -9.37 13.67 -18.72
CA PRO A 351 -8.21 14.34 -18.15
C PRO A 351 -8.51 14.87 -16.74
N SER A 352 -7.64 14.53 -15.79
CA SER A 352 -7.65 15.16 -14.47
C SER A 352 -7.40 16.66 -14.69
N SER A 353 -8.43 17.48 -14.48
CA SER A 353 -8.32 18.92 -14.69
C SER A 353 -7.23 19.44 -13.73
N LYS A 354 -6.10 19.89 -14.28
CA LYS A 354 -5.03 20.54 -13.52
C LYS A 354 -5.65 21.61 -12.61
N GLN A 355 -5.63 21.40 -11.29
CA GLN A 355 -5.82 22.51 -10.38
C GLN A 355 -4.57 23.38 -10.43
N PRO A 356 -4.70 24.71 -10.47
CA PRO A 356 -3.55 25.60 -10.43
C PRO A 356 -2.86 25.44 -9.08
N SER A 357 -1.57 25.12 -9.10
CA SER A 357 -0.71 25.17 -7.93
C SER A 357 -0.78 26.58 -7.35
N GLY A 358 -1.51 26.75 -6.26
CA GLY A 358 -1.60 28.00 -5.53
C GLY A 358 -0.26 28.31 -4.89
N SER A 359 0.63 29.02 -5.60
CA SER A 359 1.75 29.70 -4.97
C SER A 359 1.17 30.74 -4.02
N GLY A 360 1.26 30.48 -2.71
CA GLY A 360 0.87 31.43 -1.67
C GLY A 360 1.67 32.72 -1.82
N LYS A 361 1.10 33.72 -2.48
CA LYS A 361 1.48 35.11 -2.26
C LYS A 361 0.79 35.55 -0.97
N THR A 362 1.58 35.72 0.07
CA THR A 362 1.20 36.45 1.28
C THR A 362 0.70 37.84 0.88
N PRO A 363 -0.52 38.26 1.26
CA PRO A 363 -0.94 39.64 1.11
C PRO A 363 -0.13 40.49 2.08
N GLY A 364 0.50 41.55 1.57
CA GLY A 364 1.12 42.59 2.38
C GLY A 364 0.09 43.19 3.33
N ILE A 365 0.44 43.21 4.62
CA ILE A 365 -0.28 43.98 5.61
C ILE A 365 0.20 45.42 5.46
N ASP A 366 -0.58 46.24 4.78
CA ASP A 366 -0.55 47.68 4.96
C ASP A 366 -1.50 48.02 6.11
N ASN A 367 -1.00 48.77 7.09
CA ASN A 367 -1.83 49.51 8.03
C ASN A 367 -1.08 50.81 8.41
N PRO A 368 -1.84 51.86 8.79
CA PRO A 368 -1.67 53.26 8.35
C PRO A 368 -0.46 54.03 8.88
#